data_AF-A0AAV6SJC3-F1
#
_entry.id   AF-A0AAV6SJC3-F1
#
_cell.length_a   1.000
_cell.length_b   1.000
_cell.length_c   1.000
_cell.angle_alpha   90.00
_cell.angle_beta   90.00
_cell.angle_gamma   90.00
#
_symmetry.space_group_name_H-M   'P 1'
#
loop_
_entity.id
_entity.type
_entity.pdbx_description
1 polymer ?
#
loop_
_entity_poly.entity_id
_entity_poly.type
_entity_poly.pdbx_seq_one_letter_code
_entity_poly.pdbx_strand_id
1 'polypeptide(L)'
;MELSEMQKALRLHIYQKDHSKNRNNLCKERNNILRKINKRLNSIRKTLSTVALHRIRDKIDKFTGPYQSGFKRGRSRANIVWAQCILISVVMIKHWDFYKMGIDMSRAFDTIKRSKILEVLDQAGCNDDKL
;
A
#
# COMPACT_ATOMS: atom_id res chain seq x y z
N MET A 1 -32.50 -35.90 11.65
CA MET A 1 -31.09 -36.10 11.27
C MET A 1 -30.33 -34.83 11.57
N GLU A 2 -29.69 -34.75 12.72
CA GLU A 2 -28.73 -33.66 12.98
C GLU A 2 -27.42 -33.98 12.26
N LEU A 3 -26.87 -32.99 11.57
CA LEU A 3 -25.57 -33.10 10.91
C LEU A 3 -24.47 -33.27 11.96
N SER A 4 -23.49 -34.14 11.67
CA SER A 4 -22.28 -34.27 12.47
C SER A 4 -21.54 -32.93 12.54
N GLU A 5 -20.87 -32.65 13.65
CA GLU A 5 -20.09 -31.42 13.85
C GLU A 5 -19.07 -31.16 12.72
N MET A 6 -18.49 -32.22 12.15
CA MET A 6 -17.61 -32.09 10.99
C MET A 6 -18.34 -31.55 9.74
N GLN A 7 -19.59 -31.95 9.53
CA GLN A 7 -20.39 -31.49 8.39
C GLN A 7 -20.82 -30.02 8.58
N LYS A 8 -21.12 -29.61 9.82
CA LYS A 8 -21.40 -28.20 10.15
C LYS A 8 -20.16 -27.32 9.94
N ALA A 9 -18.98 -27.77 10.39
CA ALA A 9 -17.72 -27.06 10.21
C ALA A 9 -17.32 -26.92 8.72
N LEU A 10 -17.47 -27.99 7.94
CA LEU A 10 -17.20 -27.97 6.50
C LEU A 10 -18.12 -26.98 5.78
N ARG A 11 -19.42 -26.97 6.13
CA ARG A 11 -20.41 -26.04 5.57
C ARG A 11 -20.08 -24.59 5.92
N LEU A 12 -19.69 -24.31 7.16
CA LEU A 12 -19.27 -22.98 7.58
C LEU A 12 -18.03 -22.51 6.82
N HIS A 13 -17.05 -23.39 6.63
CA HIS A 13 -15.82 -23.12 5.89
C HIS A 13 -16.11 -22.81 4.41
N ILE A 14 -16.97 -23.58 3.75
CA ILE A 14 -17.37 -23.31 2.35
C ILE A 14 -18.05 -21.94 2.25
N TYR A 15 -19.00 -21.66 3.15
CA TYR A 15 -19.73 -20.40 3.16
C TYR A 15 -18.83 -19.19 3.41
N GLN A 16 -17.90 -19.27 4.37
CA GLN A 16 -16.94 -18.21 4.67
C GLN A 16 -15.95 -17.99 3.52
N LYS A 17 -15.49 -19.07 2.87
CA LYS A 17 -14.56 -19.02 1.74
C LYS A 17 -15.20 -18.39 0.51
N ASP A 18 -16.44 -18.73 0.19
CA ASP A 18 -17.17 -18.15 -0.94
C ASP A 18 -17.49 -16.67 -0.71
N HIS A 19 -17.92 -16.29 0.51
CA HIS A 19 -18.10 -14.87 0.85
C HIS A 19 -16.82 -14.05 0.80
N SER A 20 -15.69 -14.64 1.19
CA SER A 20 -14.37 -14.00 1.06
C SER A 20 -13.98 -13.81 -0.41
N LYS A 21 -14.14 -14.85 -1.24
CA LYS A 21 -13.85 -14.81 -2.68
C LYS A 21 -14.75 -13.80 -3.41
N ASN A 22 -16.04 -13.79 -3.09
CA ASN A 22 -17.00 -12.86 -3.66
C ASN A 22 -16.69 -11.40 -3.25
N ARG A 23 -16.40 -11.15 -1.95
CA ARG A 23 -15.95 -9.84 -1.48
C ARG A 23 -14.68 -9.35 -2.17
N ASN A 24 -13.71 -10.24 -2.41
CA ASN A 24 -12.48 -9.90 -3.12
C ASN A 24 -12.73 -9.54 -4.59
N ASN A 25 -13.66 -10.24 -5.26
CA ASN A 25 -14.05 -9.95 -6.64
C ASN A 25 -14.78 -8.60 -6.73
N LEU A 26 -15.74 -8.34 -5.84
CA LEU A 26 -16.43 -7.05 -5.71
C LEU A 26 -15.45 -5.90 -5.44
N CYS A 27 -14.46 -6.10 -4.56
CA CYS A 27 -13.41 -5.09 -4.32
C CYS A 27 -12.55 -4.85 -5.56
N LYS A 28 -12.19 -5.89 -6.33
CA LYS A 28 -11.46 -5.74 -7.60
C LYS A 28 -12.25 -4.92 -8.61
N GLU A 29 -13.54 -5.22 -8.76
CA GLU A 29 -14.42 -4.55 -9.70
C GLU A 29 -14.65 -3.09 -9.33
N ARG A 30 -14.93 -2.81 -8.05
CA ARG A 30 -14.94 -1.45 -7.48
C ARG A 30 -13.64 -0.72 -7.77
N ASN A 31 -12.48 -1.33 -7.51
CA ASN A 31 -11.18 -0.70 -7.73
C ASN A 31 -10.91 -0.44 -9.22
N ASN A 32 -11.42 -1.29 -10.12
CA ASN A 32 -11.34 -1.06 -11.57
C ASN A 32 -12.21 0.13 -12.00
N ILE A 33 -13.42 0.25 -11.46
CA ILE A 33 -14.30 1.42 -11.69
C ILE A 33 -13.64 2.69 -11.17
N LEU A 34 -13.14 2.68 -9.93
CA LEU A 34 -12.44 3.82 -9.33
C LEU A 34 -11.21 4.22 -10.15
N ARG A 35 -10.41 3.25 -10.62
CA ARG A 35 -9.29 3.51 -11.54
C ARG A 35 -9.75 4.15 -12.86
N LYS A 36 -10.86 3.69 -13.42
CA LYS A 36 -11.45 4.22 -14.67
C LYS A 36 -11.95 5.66 -14.48
N ILE A 37 -12.62 5.96 -13.36
CA ILE A 37 -13.05 7.32 -12.99
C ILE A 37 -11.83 8.23 -12.81
N ASN A 38 -10.80 7.76 -12.08
CA ASN A 38 -9.58 8.53 -11.84
C ASN A 38 -8.83 8.84 -13.16
N LYS A 39 -8.86 7.90 -14.12
CA LYS A 39 -8.35 8.08 -15.48
C LYS A 39 -9.08 9.20 -16.25
N ARG A 40 -10.37 9.43 -15.97
CA ARG A 40 -11.22 10.46 -16.63
C ARG A 40 -11.18 11.84 -15.95
N LEU A 41 -10.31 12.05 -14.97
CA LEU A 41 -10.19 13.37 -14.35
C LEU A 41 -9.55 14.39 -15.32
N ASN A 42 -10.08 15.62 -15.26
CA ASN A 42 -9.73 16.76 -16.11
C ASN A 42 -8.21 16.92 -16.27
N SER A 43 -7.73 17.17 -17.49
CA SER A 43 -6.31 17.37 -17.82
C SER A 43 -5.67 18.43 -16.93
N ILE A 44 -6.38 19.54 -16.70
CA ILE A 44 -5.95 20.65 -15.83
C ILE A 44 -5.61 20.14 -14.43
N ARG A 45 -6.48 19.33 -13.82
CA ARG A 45 -6.29 18.82 -12.46
C ARG A 45 -5.06 17.91 -12.38
N LYS A 46 -4.83 17.07 -13.39
CA LYS A 46 -3.64 16.21 -13.46
C LYS A 46 -2.36 17.04 -13.63
N THR A 47 -2.40 18.07 -14.46
CA THR A 47 -1.28 18.99 -14.63
C THR A 47 -0.94 19.69 -13.32
N LEU A 48 -1.92 20.32 -12.66
CA LEU A 48 -1.72 20.96 -11.35
C LEU A 48 -1.20 19.99 -10.29
N SER A 49 -1.76 18.76 -10.24
CA SER A 49 -1.30 17.72 -9.32
C SER A 49 0.16 17.31 -9.60
N THR A 50 0.55 17.27 -10.87
CA THR A 50 1.93 16.94 -11.28
C THR A 50 2.88 18.06 -10.89
N VAL A 51 2.50 19.33 -11.11
CA VAL A 51 3.31 20.48 -10.70
C VAL A 51 3.50 20.49 -9.18
N ALA A 52 2.41 20.35 -8.41
CA ALA A 52 2.48 20.29 -6.96
C ALA A 52 3.36 19.13 -6.47
N LEU A 53 3.22 17.94 -7.08
CA LEU A 53 4.06 16.79 -6.75
C LEU A 53 5.55 17.07 -6.98
N HIS A 54 5.91 17.72 -8.09
CA HIS A 54 7.31 18.04 -8.38
C HIS A 54 7.91 19.01 -7.35
N ARG A 55 7.12 19.96 -6.84
CA ARG A 55 7.58 20.93 -5.82
C ARG A 55 7.88 20.29 -4.47
N ILE A 56 7.02 19.37 -4.02
CA ILE A 56 7.17 18.74 -2.70
C ILE A 56 8.07 17.49 -2.71
N ARG A 57 8.42 16.99 -3.91
CA ARG A 57 9.06 15.69 -4.09
C ARG A 57 10.34 15.53 -3.28
N ASP A 58 11.27 16.46 -3.41
CA ASP A 58 12.60 16.31 -2.81
C ASP A 58 12.55 16.46 -1.29
N LYS A 59 11.65 17.32 -0.79
CA LYS A 59 11.37 17.47 0.65
C LYS A 59 10.83 16.16 1.24
N ILE A 60 9.85 15.55 0.57
CA ILE A 60 9.27 14.27 0.99
C ILE A 60 10.28 13.12 0.85
N ASP A 61 11.12 13.14 -0.20
CA ASP A 61 12.12 12.10 -0.41
C ASP A 61 13.15 12.09 0.73
N LYS A 62 13.58 13.28 1.16
CA LYS A 62 14.42 13.49 2.34
C LYS A 62 13.71 13.05 3.63
N PHE A 63 12.45 13.44 3.82
CA PHE A 63 11.66 13.11 5.01
C PHE A 63 11.45 11.59 5.19
N THR A 64 11.15 10.88 4.10
CA THR A 64 10.89 9.42 4.13
C THR A 64 12.16 8.56 4.13
N GLY A 65 13.32 9.14 3.80
CA GLY A 65 14.63 8.48 3.89
C GLY A 65 14.82 7.29 2.94
N PRO A 66 15.96 6.57 3.01
CA PRO A 66 16.32 5.53 2.04
C PRO A 66 15.53 4.21 2.20
N TYR A 67 14.76 4.07 3.28
CA TYR A 67 14.13 2.80 3.67
C TYR A 67 12.84 2.49 2.89
N GLN A 68 12.19 3.51 2.32
CA GLN A 68 11.04 3.33 1.45
C GLN A 68 11.52 3.15 0.00
N SER A 69 11.00 2.16 -0.73
CA SER A 69 11.23 2.07 -2.19
C SER A 69 10.00 2.41 -3.02
N GLY A 70 8.79 2.28 -2.46
CA GLY A 70 7.55 2.59 -3.16
C GLY A 70 7.42 4.08 -3.46
N PHE A 71 6.97 4.41 -4.69
CA PHE A 71 6.70 5.78 -5.15
C PHE A 71 7.91 6.74 -5.15
N LYS A 72 9.14 6.23 -5.06
CA LYS A 72 10.38 7.02 -5.12
C LYS A 72 11.04 7.00 -6.50
N ARG A 73 11.78 8.07 -6.84
CA ARG A 73 12.55 8.13 -8.09
C ARG A 73 13.70 7.13 -8.05
N GLY A 74 13.96 6.43 -9.16
CA GLY A 74 15.09 5.50 -9.24
C GLY A 74 14.97 4.26 -8.35
N ARG A 75 13.81 4.03 -7.74
CA ARG A 75 13.53 2.85 -6.92
C ARG A 75 12.43 2.02 -7.58
N SER A 76 12.59 0.71 -7.51
CA SER A 76 11.62 -0.24 -8.03
C SER A 76 11.26 -1.27 -6.98
N ARG A 77 10.26 -2.11 -7.29
CA ARG A 77 9.93 -3.28 -6.47
C ARG A 77 11.13 -4.22 -6.30
N ALA A 78 12.02 -4.30 -7.31
CA ALA A 78 13.19 -5.15 -7.28
C ALA A 78 14.13 -4.78 -6.13
N ASN A 79 14.22 -3.50 -5.76
CA ASN A 79 15.10 -3.06 -4.66
C ASN A 79 14.66 -3.65 -3.30
N ILE A 80 13.35 -3.68 -3.01
CA ILE A 80 12.83 -4.27 -1.76
C ILE A 80 13.05 -5.78 -1.78
N VAL A 81 12.71 -6.43 -2.90
CA VAL A 81 12.87 -7.89 -3.03
C VAL A 81 14.33 -8.28 -2.85
N TRP A 82 15.24 -7.57 -3.52
CA TRP A 82 16.67 -7.81 -3.41
C TRP A 82 17.17 -7.61 -1.97
N ALA A 83 16.83 -6.49 -1.32
CA ALA A 83 17.21 -6.24 0.07
C ALA A 83 16.72 -7.35 1.01
N GLN A 84 15.48 -7.82 0.82
CA GLN A 84 14.92 -8.93 1.59
C GLN A 84 15.67 -10.24 1.32
N CYS A 85 16.00 -10.56 0.06
CA CYS A 85 16.77 -11.74 -0.29
C CYS A 85 18.14 -11.73 0.38
N ILE A 86 18.86 -10.61 0.31
CA ILE A 86 20.18 -10.47 0.95
C ILE A 86 20.09 -10.67 2.47
N LEU A 87 19.08 -10.07 3.13
CA LEU A 87 18.88 -10.25 4.56
C LEU A 87 18.65 -11.73 4.93
N ILE A 88 17.80 -12.42 4.17
CA ILE A 88 17.54 -13.85 4.37
C ILE A 88 18.82 -14.67 4.14
N SER A 89 19.61 -14.37 3.10
CA SER A 89 20.86 -15.06 2.84
C SER A 89 21.85 -14.95 4.01
N VAL A 90 21.98 -13.77 4.62
CA VAL A 90 22.87 -13.57 5.78
C VAL A 90 22.39 -14.38 6.99
N VAL A 91 21.09 -14.31 7.29
CA VAL A 91 20.47 -15.09 8.37
C VAL A 91 20.72 -16.58 8.20
N MET A 92 20.53 -17.11 6.99
CA MET A 92 20.74 -18.52 6.68
C MET A 92 22.20 -18.95 6.88
N ILE A 93 23.16 -18.12 6.46
CA ILE A 93 24.60 -18.40 6.63
C ILE A 93 25.02 -18.36 8.10
N LYS A 94 24.41 -17.48 8.89
CA LYS A 94 24.76 -17.29 10.31
C LYS A 94 23.96 -18.15 11.27
N HIS A 95 23.01 -18.95 10.78
CA HIS A 95 22.10 -19.77 11.58
C HIS A 95 21.40 -18.97 12.67
N TRP A 96 20.94 -17.76 12.33
CA TRP A 96 20.20 -16.90 13.27
C TRP A 96 18.70 -17.15 13.18
N ASP A 97 18.02 -16.99 14.31
CA ASP A 97 16.57 -16.94 14.34
C ASP A 97 16.07 -15.63 13.69
N PHE A 98 15.12 -15.73 12.76
CA PHE A 98 14.59 -14.59 12.02
C PHE A 98 13.07 -14.58 12.01
N TYR A 99 12.51 -13.47 12.45
CA TYR A 99 11.07 -13.23 12.50
C TYR A 99 10.70 -12.08 11.57
N LYS A 100 9.73 -12.31 10.69
CA LYS A 100 9.24 -11.30 9.74
C LYS A 100 7.79 -10.95 10.06
N MET A 101 7.53 -9.67 10.30
CA MET A 101 6.18 -9.13 10.36
C MET A 101 5.82 -8.45 9.04
N GLY A 102 4.68 -8.85 8.46
CA GLY A 102 4.08 -8.18 7.30
C GLY A 102 2.84 -7.41 7.72
N ILE A 103 2.79 -6.12 7.40
CA ILE A 103 1.60 -5.29 7.62
C ILE A 103 0.91 -5.07 6.27
N ASP A 104 -0.36 -5.48 6.16
CA ASP A 104 -1.16 -5.21 4.98
C ASP A 104 -1.93 -3.90 5.12
N MET A 105 -1.75 -3.01 4.14
CA MET A 105 -2.38 -1.69 4.07
C MET A 105 -3.30 -1.58 2.85
N SER A 106 -4.01 -2.67 2.49
CA SER A 106 -4.90 -2.75 1.33
C SER A 106 -5.94 -1.62 1.20
N ARG A 107 -6.31 -0.95 2.31
CA ARG A 107 -7.25 0.20 2.32
C ARG A 107 -6.60 1.53 2.72
N ALA A 108 -5.27 1.66 2.64
CA ALA A 108 -4.57 2.89 3.03
C ALA A 108 -5.18 4.12 2.36
N PHE A 109 -5.28 4.13 1.03
CA PHE A 109 -5.80 5.31 0.30
C PHE A 109 -7.26 5.65 0.59
N ASP A 110 -8.07 4.66 1.02
CA ASP A 110 -9.48 4.86 1.36
C ASP A 110 -9.68 5.39 2.79
N THR A 111 -8.67 5.25 3.67
CA THR A 111 -8.79 5.49 5.12
C THR A 111 -7.95 6.66 5.63
N ILE A 112 -7.22 7.35 4.75
CA ILE A 112 -6.39 8.48 5.15
C ILE A 112 -7.25 9.67 5.59
N LYS A 113 -6.93 10.21 6.77
CA LYS A 113 -7.51 11.46 7.27
C LYS A 113 -6.79 12.66 6.66
N ARG A 114 -7.53 13.60 6.07
CA ARG A 114 -6.98 14.79 5.40
C ARG A 114 -6.17 15.69 6.34
N SER A 115 -6.64 15.90 7.58
CA SER A 115 -5.92 16.68 8.59
C SER A 115 -4.52 16.12 8.85
N LYS A 116 -4.41 14.79 8.97
CA LYS A 116 -3.12 14.12 9.15
C LYS A 116 -2.17 14.27 7.96
N ILE A 117 -2.68 14.31 6.72
CA ILE A 117 -1.82 14.62 5.57
C ILE A 117 -1.21 16.01 5.72
N LEU A 118 -2.03 17.02 6.06
CA LEU A 118 -1.56 18.41 6.16
C LEU A 118 -0.53 18.56 7.29
N GLU A 119 -0.76 17.94 8.44
CA GLU A 119 0.22 17.90 9.54
C GLU A 119 1.55 17.26 9.11
N VAL A 120 1.50 16.13 8.38
CA VAL A 120 2.72 15.45 7.91
C VAL A 120 3.45 16.27 6.84
N LEU A 121 2.72 16.97 5.97
CA LEU A 121 3.33 17.86 4.97
C LEU A 121 4.01 19.07 5.62
N ASP A 122 3.40 19.63 6.67
CA ASP A 122 4.01 20.69 7.48
C ASP A 122 5.30 20.20 8.15
N GLN A 123 5.26 19.03 8.80
CA GLN A 123 6.44 18.38 9.39
C GLN A 123 7.55 18.11 8.38
N ALA A 124 7.19 17.80 7.13
CA ALA A 124 8.14 17.61 6.03
C ALA A 124 8.68 18.93 5.45
N GLY A 125 8.28 20.09 5.97
CA GLY A 125 8.68 21.41 5.49
C GLY A 125 8.08 21.79 4.15
N CYS A 126 6.94 21.18 3.77
CA CYS A 126 6.29 21.43 2.49
C CYS A 126 5.48 22.74 2.44
N ASN A 127 5.43 23.50 3.53
CA ASN A 127 4.68 24.76 3.64
C ASN A 127 5.42 25.99 3.09
N ASP A 128 6.74 25.94 2.99
CA ASP A 128 7.54 27.05 2.44
C ASP A 128 7.74 26.89 0.94
N ASP A 129 6.94 27.61 0.14
CA ASP A 129 7.25 27.86 -1.26
C ASP A 129 8.41 28.87 -1.31
N LYS A 130 9.65 28.36 -1.39
CA LYS A 130 10.78 29.20 -1.81
C LYS A 130 10.56 29.52 -3.29
N LEU A 131 10.11 30.76 -3.56
CA LEU A 131 9.96 31.32 -4.90
C LEU A 131 11.32 31.34 -5.62
#